data_AF-A0A7S1DIX6-F1
#
_entry.id   AF-A0A7S1DIX6-F1
#
_cell.length_a   1.000
_cell.length_b   1.000
_cell.length_c   1.000
_cell.angle_alpha   90.00
_cell.angle_beta   90.00
_cell.angle_gamma   90.00
#
_symmetry.space_group_name_H-M   'P 1'
#
loop_
_entity.id
_entity.type
_entity.pdbx_description
1 polymer ?
#
loop_
_entity_poly.entity_id
_entity_poly.type
_entity_poly.pdbx_seq_one_letter_code
_entity_poly.pdbx_strand_id
1 'polypeptide(L)'
;VSEGCGTHPSFGFASDGVARFCRKHRPYQSVDLKARKCQYIWGCSKRPSFGQVSDGIARYCMQHKLLQHINVLSRKCAHGPCMRQPCFGDSKDRVVRFCKAHRRPSDVDLVHPRCRAQGGCDRVPTFGPPHESPTACFRHKLPVHVPSQLYPKYAA
;
A
#
# COMPACT_ATOMS: atom_id res chain seq x y z
N VAL A 1 10.15 -8.19 -13.72
CA VAL A 1 9.18 -9.31 -13.67
C VAL A 1 9.52 -10.22 -14.83
N SER A 2 9.88 -11.48 -14.60
CA SER A 2 9.96 -12.46 -15.69
C SER A 2 8.52 -12.87 -16.04
N GLU A 3 8.10 -12.69 -17.29
CA GLU A 3 6.77 -13.14 -17.73
C GLU A 3 6.59 -14.64 -17.44
N GLY A 4 5.40 -15.02 -16.96
CA GLY A 4 5.04 -16.44 -16.74
C GLY A 4 5.45 -17.05 -15.39
N CYS A 5 6.00 -16.30 -14.44
CA CYS A 5 6.31 -16.85 -13.13
C CYS A 5 5.05 -17.07 -12.27
N GLY A 6 4.60 -18.32 -12.13
CA GLY A 6 3.43 -18.71 -11.31
C GLY A 6 3.65 -18.72 -9.79
N THR A 7 4.79 -18.23 -9.29
CA THR A 7 5.09 -18.23 -7.85
C THR A 7 4.61 -16.93 -7.19
N HIS A 8 3.91 -17.04 -6.06
CA HIS A 8 3.44 -15.87 -5.32
C HIS A 8 4.60 -14.96 -4.89
N PRO A 9 4.48 -13.63 -5.09
CA PRO A 9 5.51 -12.71 -4.64
C PRO A 9 5.57 -12.64 -3.11
N SER A 10 6.78 -12.58 -2.59
CA SER A 10 7.06 -12.37 -1.16
C SER A 10 8.15 -11.32 -0.92
N PHE A 11 8.83 -10.86 -1.98
CA PHE A 11 9.93 -9.92 -1.92
C PHE A 11 9.57 -8.57 -2.50
N GLY A 12 10.16 -7.53 -1.90
CA GLY A 12 10.03 -6.16 -2.35
C GLY A 12 11.05 -5.26 -1.67
N PHE A 13 10.97 -3.97 -1.92
CA PHE A 13 11.88 -3.02 -1.28
C PHE A 13 11.39 -2.65 0.12
N ALA A 14 12.36 -2.40 1.01
CA ALA A 14 12.07 -1.98 2.39
C ALA A 14 11.23 -0.70 2.45
N SER A 15 11.50 0.22 1.51
CA SER A 15 10.96 1.57 1.40
C SER A 15 9.46 1.64 1.14
N ASP A 16 8.89 0.71 0.36
CA ASP A 16 7.47 0.75 -0.02
C ASP A 16 6.62 -0.38 0.57
N GLY A 17 7.24 -1.48 1.03
CA GLY A 17 6.51 -2.57 1.67
C GLY A 17 5.63 -3.39 0.72
N VAL A 18 5.81 -3.29 -0.60
CA VAL A 18 4.98 -4.01 -1.59
C VAL A 18 5.73 -5.20 -2.18
N ALA A 19 5.15 -6.40 -2.06
CA ALA A 19 5.75 -7.62 -2.60
C ALA A 19 5.50 -7.68 -4.11
N ARG A 20 6.56 -7.50 -4.91
CA ARG A 20 6.49 -7.57 -6.38
C ARG A 20 7.31 -8.71 -6.97
N PHE A 21 8.16 -9.32 -6.17
CA PHE A 21 9.14 -10.31 -6.61
C PHE A 21 8.94 -11.63 -5.86
N CYS A 22 9.16 -12.76 -6.54
CA CYS A 22 9.30 -14.05 -5.88
C CYS A 22 10.77 -14.26 -5.43
N ARG A 23 11.03 -15.27 -4.61
CA ARG A 23 12.40 -15.60 -4.13
C ARG A 23 13.41 -15.72 -5.27
N LYS A 24 13.01 -16.34 -6.40
CA LYS A 24 13.87 -16.60 -7.56
C LYS A 24 14.14 -15.35 -8.40
N HIS A 25 13.15 -14.47 -8.54
CA HIS A 25 13.21 -13.31 -9.45
C HIS A 25 13.24 -11.99 -8.67
N ARG A 26 14.11 -11.90 -7.67
CA ARG A 26 14.24 -10.75 -6.78
C ARG A 26 15.49 -9.93 -7.10
N PRO A 27 15.43 -8.59 -7.09
CA PRO A 27 16.63 -7.76 -7.07
C PRO A 27 17.46 -8.05 -5.81
N TYR A 28 18.79 -7.91 -5.89
CA TYR A 28 19.71 -8.17 -4.77
C TYR A 28 19.29 -7.41 -3.49
N GLN A 29 18.93 -6.13 -3.64
CA GLN A 29 18.53 -5.23 -2.55
C GLN A 29 17.11 -5.48 -1.99
N SER A 30 16.33 -6.39 -2.58
CA SER A 30 14.98 -6.69 -2.08
C SER A 30 15.00 -7.52 -0.79
N VAL A 31 14.03 -7.30 0.08
CA VAL A 31 13.86 -8.01 1.34
C VAL A 31 12.59 -8.87 1.31
N ASP A 32 12.61 -9.98 2.06
CA ASP A 32 11.41 -10.81 2.23
C ASP A 32 10.41 -10.07 3.11
N LEU A 33 9.28 -9.67 2.52
CA LEU A 33 8.23 -8.90 3.19
C LEU A 33 7.39 -9.74 4.13
N LYS A 34 7.25 -11.04 3.85
CA LYS A 34 6.47 -11.97 4.66
C LYS A 34 7.24 -12.39 5.90
N ALA A 35 8.55 -12.55 5.79
CA ALA A 35 9.45 -12.90 6.89
C ALA A 35 10.17 -11.69 7.52
N ARG A 36 9.61 -10.47 7.38
CA ARG A 36 10.22 -9.28 7.99
C ARG A 36 10.33 -9.43 9.50
N LYS A 37 11.50 -9.04 10.00
CA LYS A 37 11.82 -8.91 11.42
C LYS A 37 11.79 -7.45 11.84
N CYS A 38 11.65 -7.23 13.14
CA CYS A 38 11.74 -5.91 13.73
C CYS A 38 13.10 -5.26 13.44
N GLN A 39 13.10 -4.00 13.00
CA GLN A 39 14.28 -3.22 12.63
C GLN A 39 15.00 -2.61 13.85
N TYR A 40 15.00 -3.32 14.98
CA TYR A 40 15.77 -2.88 16.13
C TYR A 40 17.25 -3.10 15.86
N ILE A 41 18.06 -2.07 16.13
CA ILE A 41 19.47 -2.04 15.74
C ILE A 41 20.30 -3.19 16.33
N TRP A 42 19.94 -3.69 17.52
CA TRP A 42 20.60 -4.83 18.17
C TRP A 42 20.03 -6.19 17.76
N GLY A 43 19.15 -6.21 16.76
CA GLY A 43 18.46 -7.41 16.29
C GLY A 43 17.22 -7.75 17.12
N CYS A 44 16.19 -8.24 16.44
CA CYS A 44 14.97 -8.73 17.09
C CYS A 44 14.22 -9.69 16.18
N SER A 45 13.93 -10.91 16.65
CA SER A 45 13.21 -11.93 15.86
C SER A 45 11.69 -11.74 15.82
N LYS A 46 11.14 -10.76 16.55
CA LYS A 46 9.69 -10.49 16.57
C LYS A 46 9.23 -9.89 15.24
N ARG A 47 8.02 -10.27 14.81
CA ARG A 47 7.36 -9.68 13.64
C ARG A 47 6.99 -8.22 13.91
N PRO A 48 7.30 -7.28 13.01
CA PRO A 48 6.92 -5.89 13.21
C PRO A 48 5.42 -5.70 12.99
N SER A 49 4.82 -4.81 13.76
CA SER A 49 3.43 -4.35 13.62
C SER A 49 3.28 -2.84 13.76
N PHE A 50 4.34 -2.16 14.21
CA PHE A 50 4.37 -0.73 14.48
C PHE A 50 5.18 0.03 13.45
N GLY A 51 4.70 1.21 13.07
CA GLY A 51 5.34 2.04 12.05
C GLY A 51 4.76 3.45 12.00
N GLN A 52 5.20 4.22 10.99
CA GLN A 52 4.70 5.57 10.78
C GLN A 52 3.30 5.57 10.16
N VAL A 53 2.54 6.63 10.46
CA VAL A 53 1.18 6.78 9.96
C VAL A 53 1.17 6.99 8.44
N SER A 54 2.15 7.75 7.95
CA SER A 54 2.28 8.23 6.57
C SER A 54 2.46 7.10 5.55
N ASP A 55 3.36 6.15 5.82
CA ASP A 55 3.66 5.06 4.89
C ASP A 55 2.92 3.75 5.20
N GLY A 56 2.40 3.58 6.42
CA GLY A 56 1.71 2.35 6.81
C GLY A 56 2.62 1.12 6.90
N ILE A 57 3.94 1.29 6.88
CA ILE A 57 4.90 0.19 6.86
C ILE A 57 5.29 -0.18 8.30
N ALA A 58 4.99 -1.42 8.68
CA ALA A 58 5.41 -1.97 9.95
C ALA A 58 6.92 -2.23 9.95
N ARG A 59 7.66 -1.53 10.81
CA ARG A 59 9.12 -1.65 10.94
C ARG A 59 9.54 -2.18 12.31
N TYR A 60 8.74 -1.91 13.34
CA TYR A 60 9.07 -2.22 14.73
C TYR A 60 8.05 -3.14 15.38
N CYS A 61 8.48 -3.96 16.33
CA CYS A 61 7.57 -4.69 17.21
C CYS A 61 7.07 -3.76 18.34
N MET A 62 6.11 -4.23 19.14
CA MET A 62 5.57 -3.47 20.27
C MET A 62 6.65 -2.91 21.20
N GLN A 63 7.72 -3.67 21.43
CA GLN A 63 8.76 -3.34 22.40
C GLN A 63 9.82 -2.36 21.86
N HIS A 64 9.96 -2.25 20.55
CA HIS A 64 10.96 -1.39 19.90
C HIS A 64 10.30 -0.27 19.09
N LYS A 65 9.01 0.00 19.32
CA LYS A 65 8.31 1.10 18.68
C LYS A 65 8.74 2.42 19.33
N LEU A 66 8.75 3.51 18.55
CA LEU A 66 8.86 4.86 19.08
C LEU A 66 7.48 5.34 19.56
N LEU A 67 7.44 6.41 20.34
CA LEU A 67 6.20 6.94 20.91
C LEU A 67 5.17 7.29 19.82
N GLN A 68 5.64 7.89 18.72
CA GLN A 68 4.83 8.26 17.56
C GLN A 68 4.42 7.10 16.65
N HIS A 69 4.94 5.88 16.86
CA HIS A 69 4.58 4.74 16.04
C HIS A 69 3.25 4.14 16.47
N ILE A 70 2.40 3.85 15.48
CA ILE A 70 1.10 3.21 15.68
C ILE A 70 1.13 1.77 15.17
N ASN A 71 0.22 0.93 15.65
CA ASN A 71 0.02 -0.39 15.07
C ASN A 71 -0.61 -0.24 13.68
N VAL A 72 0.21 -0.32 12.63
CA VAL A 72 -0.22 -0.12 11.25
C VAL A 72 -0.94 -1.33 10.68
N LEU A 73 -0.76 -2.52 11.26
CA LEU A 73 -1.44 -3.76 10.85
C LEU A 73 -2.84 -3.91 11.45
N SER A 74 -3.11 -3.24 12.57
CA SER A 74 -4.40 -3.28 13.26
C SER A 74 -5.00 -1.89 13.43
N ARG A 75 -4.81 -1.02 12.43
CA ARG A 75 -5.41 0.33 12.47
C ARG A 75 -6.92 0.25 12.59
N LYS A 76 -7.49 1.19 13.32
CA LYS A 76 -8.93 1.38 13.41
C LYS A 76 -9.30 2.65 12.67
N CYS A 77 -10.55 2.72 12.24
CA CYS A 77 -11.15 3.93 11.73
C CYS A 77 -10.92 5.08 12.73
N ALA A 78 -10.51 6.25 12.24
CA ALA A 78 -10.26 7.43 13.06
C ALA A 78 -11.52 8.07 13.68
N HIS A 79 -12.69 7.45 13.47
CA HIS A 79 -13.93 7.84 14.12
C HIS A 79 -14.01 7.08 15.46
N GLY A 80 -13.99 7.80 16.58
CA GLY A 80 -13.68 7.31 17.94
C GLY A 80 -14.24 5.94 18.35
N PRO A 81 -15.53 5.64 18.17
CA PRO A 81 -16.10 4.34 18.56
C PRO A 81 -15.94 3.22 17.51
N CYS A 82 -15.39 3.52 16.33
CA CYS A 82 -15.43 2.61 15.19
C CYS A 82 -14.27 1.61 15.18
N MET A 83 -14.60 0.33 15.30
CA MET A 83 -13.64 -0.78 15.27
C MET A 83 -13.33 -1.30 13.85
N ARG A 84 -13.92 -0.72 12.81
CA ARG A 84 -13.71 -1.16 11.42
C ARG A 84 -12.31 -0.78 10.93
N GLN A 85 -11.72 -1.63 10.09
CA GLN A 85 -10.49 -1.30 9.36
C GLN A 85 -10.76 -0.11 8.43
N PRO A 86 -9.91 0.92 8.44
CA PRO A 86 -10.05 2.03 7.51
C PRO A 86 -9.57 1.62 6.12
N CYS A 87 -10.26 2.11 5.09
CA CYS A 87 -9.88 1.94 3.69
C CYS A 87 -9.96 3.24 2.87
N PHE A 88 -10.54 4.29 3.44
CA PHE A 88 -10.73 5.59 2.81
C PHE A 88 -9.79 6.65 3.40
N GLY A 89 -9.35 7.57 2.54
CA GLY A 89 -8.50 8.70 2.92
C GLY A 89 -8.38 9.74 1.82
N ASP A 90 -7.56 10.76 2.07
CA ASP A 90 -7.33 11.86 1.15
C ASP A 90 -6.44 11.40 -0.02
N SER A 91 -6.77 11.78 -1.25
CA SER A 91 -6.03 11.34 -2.43
C SER A 91 -4.65 11.99 -2.59
N LYS A 92 -4.43 13.15 -1.96
CA LYS A 92 -3.17 13.90 -2.01
C LYS A 92 -2.17 13.33 -1.02
N ASP A 93 -2.54 13.20 0.25
CA ASP A 93 -1.64 12.66 1.28
C ASP A 93 -1.60 11.12 1.32
N ARG A 94 -2.60 10.46 0.73
CA ARG A 94 -2.73 9.01 0.62
C ARG A 94 -2.74 8.27 1.96
N VAL A 95 -3.10 8.94 3.04
CA VAL A 95 -3.19 8.34 4.36
C VAL A 95 -4.60 7.82 4.60
N VAL A 96 -4.68 6.50 4.84
CA VAL A 96 -5.91 5.79 5.16
C VAL A 96 -6.35 6.10 6.59
N ARG A 97 -7.54 6.68 6.76
CA ARG A 97 -8.05 7.17 8.05
C ARG A 97 -9.43 6.64 8.41
N PHE A 98 -10.32 6.50 7.43
CA PHE A 98 -11.73 6.22 7.69
C PHE A 98 -12.19 4.92 7.03
N CYS A 99 -13.20 4.27 7.62
CA CYS A 99 -13.90 3.18 6.96
C CYS A 99 -14.94 3.74 5.98
N LYS A 100 -15.57 2.87 5.17
CA LYS A 100 -16.59 3.27 4.18
C LYS A 100 -17.71 4.13 4.78
N ALA A 101 -18.11 3.85 6.02
CA ALA A 101 -19.21 4.55 6.68
C ALA A 101 -18.83 5.94 7.23
N HIS A 102 -17.54 6.20 7.47
CA HIS A 102 -17.06 7.44 8.07
C HIS A 102 -16.14 8.24 7.14
N ARG A 103 -16.11 7.88 5.85
CA ARG A 103 -15.35 8.61 4.84
C ARG A 103 -15.95 9.99 4.61
N ARG A 104 -15.11 10.98 4.33
CA ARG A 104 -15.57 12.26 3.79
C ARG A 104 -16.02 12.10 2.34
N PRO A 105 -16.90 12.97 1.82
CA PRO A 105 -17.31 12.93 0.41
C PRO A 105 -16.13 12.95 -0.57
N SER A 106 -15.05 13.66 -0.22
CA SER A 106 -13.81 13.77 -0.99
C SER A 106 -12.85 12.58 -0.81
N ASP A 107 -13.04 11.74 0.20
CA ASP A 107 -12.14 10.63 0.48
C ASP A 107 -12.32 9.50 -0.56
N VAL A 108 -11.20 8.91 -0.96
CA VAL A 108 -11.12 7.84 -1.97
C VAL A 108 -10.75 6.53 -1.31
N ASP A 109 -11.17 5.39 -1.87
CA ASP A 109 -10.71 4.08 -1.42
C ASP A 109 -9.25 3.89 -1.84
N LEU A 110 -8.36 3.87 -0.85
CA LEU A 110 -6.91 3.76 -1.03
C LEU A 110 -6.42 2.31 -0.90
N VAL A 111 -7.25 1.41 -0.34
CA VAL A 111 -6.89 0.01 -0.09
C VAL A 111 -7.44 -0.89 -1.21
N HIS A 112 -8.65 -0.62 -1.66
CA HIS A 112 -9.35 -1.38 -2.69
C HIS A 112 -9.81 -0.46 -3.82
N PRO A 113 -8.89 0.27 -4.50
CA PRO A 113 -9.28 1.22 -5.53
C PRO A 113 -10.04 0.52 -6.66
N ARG A 114 -11.07 1.19 -7.18
CA ARG A 114 -11.88 0.77 -8.32
C ARG A 114 -11.76 1.78 -9.45
N CYS A 115 -11.93 1.30 -10.67
CA CYS A 115 -11.98 2.16 -11.84
C CYS A 115 -13.12 3.16 -11.72
N ARG A 116 -12.81 4.45 -11.92
CA ARG A 116 -13.75 5.56 -11.75
C ARG A 116 -14.65 5.81 -12.97
N ALA A 117 -14.72 4.85 -13.89
CA ALA A 117 -15.61 4.98 -15.04
C ALA A 117 -17.08 5.05 -14.59
N GLN A 118 -17.87 5.87 -15.27
CA GLN A 118 -19.30 5.92 -15.05
C GLN A 118 -19.91 4.54 -15.32
N GLY A 119 -20.90 4.14 -14.51
CA GLY A 119 -21.52 2.81 -14.60
C GLY A 119 -20.91 1.73 -13.70
N GLY A 120 -19.99 2.07 -12.80
CA GLY A 120 -19.54 1.17 -11.71
C GLY A 120 -18.62 0.04 -12.19
N CYS A 121 -17.40 0.39 -12.61
CA CYS A 121 -16.42 -0.59 -13.06
C CYS A 121 -15.63 -1.21 -11.88
N ASP A 122 -15.76 -2.51 -11.67
CA ASP A 122 -15.08 -3.24 -10.57
C ASP A 122 -13.59 -3.55 -10.81
N ARG A 123 -13.05 -3.16 -11.96
CA ARG A 123 -11.64 -3.41 -12.28
C ARG A 123 -10.72 -2.51 -11.47
N VAL A 124 -9.59 -3.07 -11.05
CA VAL A 124 -8.51 -2.29 -10.40
C VAL A 124 -7.96 -1.28 -11.41
N PRO A 125 -7.84 0.01 -11.04
CA PRO A 125 -7.26 0.99 -11.92
C PRO A 125 -5.74 0.82 -12.02
N THR A 126 -5.23 0.83 -13.24
CA THR A 126 -3.79 0.70 -13.56
C THR A 126 -3.31 1.82 -14.49
N PHE A 127 -4.21 2.70 -14.92
CA PHE A 127 -3.95 3.85 -15.78
C PHE A 127 -4.45 5.13 -15.10
N GLY A 128 -3.75 6.24 -15.32
CA GLY A 128 -4.11 7.54 -14.77
C GLY A 128 -3.10 8.63 -15.12
N PRO A 129 -3.30 9.86 -14.62
CA PRO A 129 -2.36 10.96 -14.82
C PRO A 129 -0.97 10.65 -14.22
N PRO A 130 0.11 11.19 -14.80
CA PRO A 130 1.43 11.14 -14.18
C PRO A 130 1.39 11.70 -12.74
N HIS A 131 2.20 11.12 -11.84
CA HIS A 131 2.33 11.52 -10.43
C HIS A 131 1.10 11.33 -9.53
N GLU A 132 -0.05 10.95 -10.07
CA GLU A 132 -1.28 10.74 -9.30
C GLU A 132 -1.58 9.25 -8.99
N SER A 133 -2.77 8.98 -8.46
CA SER A 133 -3.31 7.62 -8.37
C SER A 133 -3.82 7.19 -9.75
N PRO A 134 -3.64 5.92 -10.14
CA PRO A 134 -4.42 5.37 -11.23
C PRO A 134 -5.92 5.48 -10.92
N THR A 135 -6.70 5.93 -11.90
CA THR A 135 -8.16 6.11 -11.77
C THR A 135 -8.93 5.27 -12.78
N ALA A 136 -8.27 4.74 -13.80
CA ALA A 136 -8.86 3.99 -14.88
C ALA A 136 -8.24 2.60 -15.04
N CYS A 137 -9.05 1.62 -15.45
CA CYS A 137 -8.54 0.36 -15.96
C CYS A 137 -8.16 0.49 -17.45
N PHE A 138 -7.56 -0.55 -18.03
CA PHE A 138 -7.16 -0.54 -19.44
C PHE A 138 -8.30 -0.17 -20.41
N ARG A 139 -9.55 -0.59 -20.13
CA ARG A 139 -10.72 -0.30 -20.98
C ARG A 139 -11.23 1.14 -20.89
N HIS A 140 -10.93 1.83 -19.79
CA HIS A 140 -11.44 3.16 -19.50
C HIS A 140 -10.31 4.19 -19.40
N LYS A 141 -9.12 3.87 -19.93
CA LYS A 141 -7.99 4.80 -19.97
C LYS A 141 -8.28 5.91 -20.97
N LEU A 142 -7.95 7.15 -20.59
CA LEU A 142 -7.94 8.28 -21.52
C LEU A 142 -6.62 8.28 -22.31
N PRO A 143 -6.55 8.94 -23.48
CA PRO A 143 -5.30 9.05 -24.24
C PRO A 143 -4.13 9.61 -23.43
N VAL A 144 -4.41 10.54 -22.50
CA VAL A 144 -3.41 11.15 -21.61
C VAL A 144 -2.99 10.26 -20.43
N HIS A 145 -3.69 9.14 -20.19
CA HIS A 145 -3.37 8.26 -19.08
C HIS A 145 -2.18 7.35 -19.41
N VAL A 146 -1.21 7.32 -18.50
CA VAL A 146 -0.05 6.43 -18.57
C VAL A 146 -0.21 5.22 -17.62
N PRO A 147 0.39 4.05 -17.94
CA PRO A 147 0.44 2.91 -17.03
C PRO A 147 1.11 3.25 -15.70
N SER A 148 0.57 2.74 -14.59
CA SER A 148 1.11 2.96 -13.24
C SER A 148 2.56 2.50 -13.07
N GLN A 149 3.00 1.52 -13.86
CA GLN A 149 4.38 1.02 -13.85
C GLN A 149 5.42 2.08 -14.22
N LEU A 150 5.01 3.13 -14.96
CA LEU A 150 5.88 4.23 -15.36
C LEU A 150 5.93 5.38 -14.33
N TYR A 151 5.18 5.29 -13.23
CA TYR A 151 5.14 6.39 -12.27
C TYR A 151 6.46 6.39 -11.48
N PRO A 152 7.07 7.56 -11.18
CA PRO A 152 8.37 7.62 -10.51
C PRO A 152 8.44 6.87 -9.17
N LYS A 153 7.30 6.75 -8.47
CA LYS A 153 7.16 5.97 -7.22
C LYS A 153 7.13 4.44 -7.40
N TYR A 154 7.04 3.96 -8.64
CA TYR A 154 7.00 2.55 -9.03
C TYR A 154 8.05 2.20 -10.09
N ALA A 155 8.76 3.20 -10.62
CA ALA A 155 9.96 3.01 -11.44
C ALA A 155 11.06 2.41 -10.56
N ALA A 156 11.63 1.30 -11.03
CA ALA A 156 12.66 0.54 -10.33
C ALA A 156 13.99 1.32 -10.24
#